data_AF-A0A517VNP6-F1
#
_entry.id   AF-A0A517VNP6-F1
#
_cell.length_a   1.000
_cell.length_b   1.000
_cell.length_c   1.000
_cell.angle_alpha   90.00
_cell.angle_beta   90.00
_cell.angle_gamma   90.00
#
_symmetry.space_group_name_H-M   'P 1'
#
loop_
_entity.id
_entity.type
_entity.pdbx_description
1 polymer ?
#
loop_
_entity_poly.entity_id
_entity_poly.type
_entity_poly.pdbx_seq_one_letter_code
_entity_poly.pdbx_strand_id
1 'polypeptide(L)'
;MDHMTKLVTKKFAIPAFLCFGSIFVAAMCHLYVSALDLHLPFGLIQWAFGLGIVSGLLILVVGTLLKQTPWGIIAGAFACYALTVGYIVFGRGIPITWLY
;
A
#
# COMPACT_ATOMS: atom_id res chain seq x y z
N MET A 1 -31.50 -13.85 -14.20
CA MET A 1 -31.17 -12.85 -13.15
C MET A 1 -29.66 -12.61 -12.98
N ASP A 2 -28.77 -13.48 -13.48
CA ASP A 2 -27.31 -13.35 -13.33
C ASP A 2 -26.60 -12.22 -14.12
N HIS A 3 -27.20 -11.72 -15.19
CA HIS A 3 -26.50 -10.76 -16.06
C HIS A 3 -26.57 -9.31 -15.57
N MET A 4 -27.63 -8.95 -14.83
CA MET A 4 -27.80 -7.60 -14.28
C MET A 4 -26.94 -7.36 -13.02
N THR A 5 -26.78 -8.36 -12.16
CA THR A 5 -25.95 -8.27 -10.94
C THR A 5 -24.46 -8.10 -11.24
N LYS A 6 -23.94 -8.72 -12.31
CA LYS A 6 -22.55 -8.54 -12.78
C LYS A 6 -22.25 -7.13 -13.33
N LEU A 7 -23.26 -6.48 -13.93
CA LEU A 7 -23.12 -5.14 -14.49
C LEU A 7 -23.11 -4.06 -13.40
N VAL A 8 -23.93 -4.25 -12.35
CA VAL A 8 -23.97 -3.36 -11.18
C VAL A 8 -22.68 -3.48 -10.36
N THR A 9 -22.19 -4.69 -10.11
CA THR A 9 -20.92 -4.91 -9.38
C THR A 9 -19.71 -4.31 -10.10
N LYS A 10 -19.62 -4.37 -11.44
CA LYS A 10 -18.56 -3.69 -12.19
C LYS A 10 -18.64 -2.16 -12.11
N LYS A 11 -19.85 -1.58 -12.09
CA LYS A 11 -20.04 -0.11 -11.97
C LYS A 11 -19.55 0.44 -10.63
N PHE A 12 -19.68 -0.32 -9.54
CA PHE A 12 -19.21 0.09 -8.21
C PHE A 12 -17.76 -0.31 -7.89
N ALA A 13 -17.22 -1.33 -8.57
CA ALA A 13 -15.85 -1.78 -8.36
C ALA A 13 -14.79 -0.73 -8.77
N ILE A 14 -15.01 -0.01 -9.88
CA ILE A 14 -14.10 1.03 -10.38
C ILE A 14 -13.99 2.22 -9.41
N PRO A 15 -15.07 2.86 -8.94
CA PRO A 15 -14.97 3.97 -7.99
C PRO A 15 -14.42 3.52 -6.64
N ALA A 16 -14.75 2.31 -6.17
CA ALA A 16 -14.16 1.77 -4.94
C ALA A 16 -12.65 1.55 -5.06
N PHE A 17 -12.19 1.05 -6.22
CA PHE A 17 -10.76 0.88 -6.51
C PHE A 17 -10.02 2.22 -6.57
N LEU A 18 -10.60 3.22 -7.22
CA LEU A 18 -10.04 4.58 -7.27
C LEU A 18 -10.00 5.23 -5.89
N CYS A 19 -11.04 5.06 -5.07
CA CYS A 19 -11.08 5.54 -3.69
C CYS A 19 -10.02 4.87 -2.82
N PHE A 20 -9.86 3.54 -2.94
CA PHE A 20 -8.79 2.82 -2.25
C PHE A 20 -7.41 3.32 -2.68
N GLY A 21 -7.20 3.49 -3.99
CA GLY A 21 -5.96 4.01 -4.56
C GLY A 21 -5.63 5.42 -4.06
N SER A 22 -6.62 6.33 -4.00
CA SER A 22 -6.40 7.69 -3.51
C SER A 22 -6.09 7.74 -2.02
N ILE A 23 -6.78 6.94 -1.19
CA ILE A 23 -6.48 6.80 0.24
C ILE A 23 -5.07 6.24 0.43
N PHE A 24 -4.69 5.21 -0.33
CA PHE A 24 -3.37 4.61 -0.25
C PHE A 24 -2.26 5.58 -0.63
N VAL A 25 -2.43 6.34 -1.71
CA VAL A 25 -1.49 7.39 -2.12
C VAL A 25 -1.38 8.46 -1.04
N ALA A 26 -2.50 8.92 -0.48
CA ALA A 26 -2.49 9.88 0.62
C ALA A 26 -1.72 9.35 1.85
N ALA A 27 -1.94 8.08 2.21
CA ALA A 27 -1.24 7.43 3.32
C ALA A 27 0.28 7.33 3.08
N MET A 28 0.70 6.98 1.86
CA MET A 28 2.11 6.93 1.47
C MET A 28 2.76 8.32 1.43
N CYS A 29 2.05 9.33 0.94
CA CYS A 29 2.50 10.71 0.97
C CYS A 29 2.66 11.22 2.41
N HIS A 30 1.70 10.94 3.29
CA HIS A 30 1.79 11.30 4.70
C HIS A 30 3.02 10.65 5.33
N LEU A 31 3.24 9.36 5.10
CA LEU A 31 4.43 8.65 5.59
C LEU A 31 5.74 9.28 5.11
N TYR A 32 5.78 9.67 3.84
CA TYR A 32 6.96 10.28 3.24
C TYR A 32 7.25 11.65 3.85
N VAL A 33 6.22 12.49 4.02
CA VAL A 33 6.35 13.80 4.67
C VAL A 33 6.76 13.65 6.13
N SER A 34 6.10 12.78 6.90
CA SER A 34 6.49 12.48 8.28
C SER A 34 7.94 11.99 8.38
N ALA A 35 8.43 11.25 7.38
CA ALA A 35 9.81 10.75 7.39
C ALA A 35 10.81 11.87 7.10
N LEU A 36 10.45 12.83 6.26
CA LEU A 36 11.24 14.03 6.05
C LEU A 36 11.26 14.93 7.29
N ASP A 37 10.12 15.09 8.00
CA ASP A 37 10.03 15.88 9.23
C ASP A 37 10.91 15.31 10.36
N LEU A 38 11.02 13.99 10.46
CA LEU A 38 11.96 13.34 11.37
C LEU A 38 13.44 13.42 10.92
N HIS A 39 13.73 14.13 9.82
CA HIS A 39 15.06 14.22 9.22
C HIS A 39 15.69 12.84 8.95
N LEU A 40 14.89 11.86 8.53
CA LEU A 40 15.44 10.55 8.19
C LEU A 40 16.42 10.70 7.02
N PRO A 41 17.56 10.00 7.06
CA PRO A 41 18.50 10.01 5.95
C PRO A 41 17.79 9.53 4.68
N PHE A 42 17.91 10.30 3.60
CA PHE A 42 17.20 10.05 2.34
C PHE A 42 17.38 8.62 1.81
N GLY A 43 18.59 8.06 1.93
CA GLY A 43 18.86 6.69 1.55
C GLY A 43 18.01 5.67 2.31
N LEU A 44 17.70 5.94 3.58
CA LEU A 44 16.86 5.05 4.38
C LEU A 44 15.39 5.11 3.97
N ILE A 45 14.89 6.31 3.66
CA ILE A 45 13.53 6.48 3.11
C ILE A 45 13.43 5.70 1.79
N GLN A 46 14.42 5.85 0.90
CA GLN A 46 14.46 5.08 -0.36
C GLN A 46 14.47 3.57 -0.12
N TRP A 47 15.27 3.06 0.83
CA TRP A 47 15.30 1.63 1.13
C TRP A 47 13.99 1.12 1.71
N ALA A 48 13.40 1.84 2.66
CA ALA A 48 12.13 1.47 3.29
C ALA A 48 10.99 1.40 2.26
N PHE A 49 10.83 2.46 1.48
CA PHE A 49 9.82 2.53 0.42
C PHE A 49 10.12 1.55 -0.71
N GLY A 50 11.38 1.38 -1.09
CA GLY A 50 11.80 0.43 -2.11
C GLY A 50 11.45 -1.01 -1.74
N LEU A 51 11.77 -1.43 -0.51
CA LEU A 51 11.41 -2.74 0.02
C LEU A 51 9.89 -2.93 0.09
N GLY A 52 9.16 -1.90 0.55
CA GLY A 52 7.69 -1.90 0.55
C GLY A 52 7.11 -2.08 -0.85
N ILE A 53 7.57 -1.31 -1.83
CA ILE A 53 7.08 -1.37 -3.22
C ILE A 53 7.39 -2.73 -3.85
N VAL A 54 8.62 -3.23 -3.70
CA VAL A 54 9.03 -4.53 -4.27
C VAL A 54 8.21 -5.67 -3.67
N SER A 55 8.02 -5.68 -2.35
CA SER A 55 7.21 -6.71 -1.69
C SER A 55 5.73 -6.62 -2.07
N GLY A 56 5.17 -5.41 -2.15
CA GLY A 56 3.81 -5.19 -2.64
C GLY A 56 3.60 -5.66 -4.08
N LEU A 57 4.57 -5.41 -4.96
CA LEU A 57 4.57 -5.90 -6.34
C LEU A 57 4.66 -7.42 -6.41
N LEU A 58 5.50 -8.06 -5.58
CA LEU A 58 5.58 -9.52 -5.54
C LEU A 58 4.24 -10.15 -5.12
N ILE A 59 3.59 -9.60 -4.11
CA ILE A 59 2.27 -10.07 -3.67
C ILE A 59 1.22 -9.85 -4.75
N LEU A 60 1.28 -8.72 -5.46
CA LEU A 60 0.43 -8.46 -6.61
C LEU A 60 0.63 -9.52 -7.71
N VAL A 61 1.88 -9.85 -8.05
CA VAL A 61 2.23 -10.87 -9.04
C VAL A 61 1.70 -12.25 -8.61
N VAL A 62 1.86 -12.61 -7.34
CA VAL A 62 1.30 -13.87 -6.82
C VAL A 62 -0.24 -13.85 -6.91
N GLY A 63 -0.86 -12.74 -6.56
CA GLY A 63 -2.32 -12.57 -6.63
C GLY A 63 -2.87 -12.65 -8.06
N THR A 64 -2.15 -12.11 -9.05
CA THR A 64 -2.53 -12.23 -10.47
C THR A 64 -2.35 -13.66 -10.97
N LEU A 65 -1.28 -14.35 -10.59
CA LEU A 65 -1.05 -15.76 -10.93
C LEU A 65 -2.14 -16.67 -10.37
N LEU A 66 -2.65 -16.38 -9.17
CA LEU A 66 -3.75 -17.11 -8.54
C LEU A 66 -5.15 -16.71 -9.05
N LYS A 67 -5.25 -15.83 -10.06
CA LYS A 67 -6.52 -15.25 -10.57
C LYS A 67 -7.33 -14.50 -9.51
N GLN A 68 -6.67 -14.05 -8.44
CA GLN A 68 -7.25 -13.26 -7.35
C GLN A 68 -6.77 -11.81 -7.40
N THR A 69 -6.67 -11.23 -8.60
CA THR A 69 -6.14 -9.88 -8.85
C THR A 69 -6.65 -8.79 -7.89
N PRO A 70 -7.96 -8.61 -7.63
CA PRO A 70 -8.41 -7.54 -6.72
C PRO A 70 -7.94 -7.76 -5.27
N TRP A 71 -7.96 -9.00 -4.78
CA TRP A 71 -7.45 -9.33 -3.45
C TRP A 71 -5.93 -9.18 -3.37
N GLY A 72 -5.22 -9.54 -4.45
CA GLY A 72 -3.78 -9.35 -4.59
C GLY A 72 -3.36 -7.88 -4.56
N ILE A 73 -4.15 -6.98 -5.17
CA ILE A 73 -3.88 -5.54 -5.12
C ILE A 73 -4.04 -5.00 -3.70
N ILE A 74 -5.12 -5.35 -3.01
CA ILE A 74 -5.37 -4.89 -1.64
C ILE A 74 -4.29 -5.44 -0.70
N ALA A 75 -3.99 -6.74 -0.80
CA ALA A 75 -2.96 -7.37 0.02
C ALA A 75 -1.56 -6.80 -0.27
N GLY A 76 -1.23 -6.55 -1.54
CA GLY A 76 0.04 -5.94 -1.94
C GLY A 76 0.19 -4.50 -1.46
N ALA A 77 -0.86 -3.69 -1.57
CA ALA A 77 -0.88 -2.34 -1.02
C ALA A 77 -0.71 -2.35 0.51
N PHE A 78 -1.46 -3.20 1.21
CA PHE A 78 -1.35 -3.34 2.66
C PHE A 78 0.06 -3.78 3.09
N ALA A 79 0.62 -4.80 2.44
CA ALA A 79 1.97 -5.27 2.72
C ALA A 79 3.03 -4.21 2.44
N CYS A 80 2.90 -3.47 1.33
CA CYS A 80 3.79 -2.36 0.99
C CYS A 80 3.81 -1.31 2.09
N TYR A 81 2.64 -0.88 2.57
CA TYR A 81 2.52 0.08 3.66
C TYR A 81 3.08 -0.48 4.98
N ALA A 82 2.64 -1.67 5.37
CA ALA A 82 3.03 -2.30 6.63
C ALA A 82 4.54 -2.58 6.70
N LEU A 83 5.17 -2.98 5.60
CA LEU A 83 6.61 -3.21 5.53
C LEU A 83 7.40 -1.91 5.53
N THR A 84 6.91 -0.87 4.85
CA THR A 84 7.54 0.47 4.89
C THR A 84 7.53 1.01 6.32
N VAL A 85 6.37 1.00 6.98
CA VAL A 85 6.24 1.41 8.39
C VAL A 85 7.05 0.51 9.31
N GLY A 86 6.94 -0.80 9.14
CA GLY A 86 7.62 -1.77 9.98
C GLY A 86 9.14 -1.64 9.90
N TYR A 87 9.68 -1.39 8.71
CA TYR A 87 11.11 -1.13 8.55
C TYR A 87 11.56 0.13 9.29
N ILE A 88 10.75 1.20 9.24
CA ILE A 88 11.08 2.46 9.93
C ILE A 88 10.95 2.30 11.46
N VAL A 89 9.87 1.68 11.94
CA VAL A 89 9.58 1.50 13.37
C VAL A 89 10.50 0.45 14.01
N PHE A 90 10.54 -0.78 13.48
CA PHE A 90 11.32 -1.88 14.06
C PHE A 90 12.79 -1.86 13.64
N GLY A 91 13.07 -1.51 12.38
CA GLY A 91 14.45 -1.49 11.87
C GLY A 91 15.29 -0.37 12.48
N ARG A 92 14.66 0.74 12.90
CA ARG A 92 15.36 1.90 13.48
C ARG A 92 14.93 2.30 14.88
N GLY A 93 13.92 1.65 15.46
CA GLY A 93 13.43 1.96 16.81
C GLY A 93 12.69 3.30 16.89
N ILE A 94 12.17 3.81 15.77
CA ILE A 94 11.39 5.06 15.76
C ILE A 94 10.01 4.74 16.35
N PRO A 95 9.58 5.45 17.41
CA PRO A 95 8.31 5.16 18.07
C PRO A 95 7.16 5.50 17.13
N ILE A 96 6.18 4.59 16.99
CA ILE A 96 5.04 4.71 16.06
C ILE A 96 4.20 5.98 16.23
N THR A 97 4.38 6.68 17.35
CA THR A 97 3.77 7.98 17.64
C THR A 97 4.08 9.06 16.60
N TRP A 98 5.19 8.96 15.87
CA TRP A 98 5.53 9.89 14.76
C TRP A 98 4.58 9.82 13.55
N LEU A 99 3.75 8.78 13.47
CA LEU A 99 2.77 8.59 12.41
C LEU A 99 1.46 9.38 12.68
N TYR A 100 1.29 9.89 13.91
CA TYR A 100 0.14 10.63 14.41
C TYR A 100 0.48 12.11 14.55
#